data_AF-A0A8S0H3M6-F1
#
_entry.id   AF-A0A8S0H3M6-F1
#
_cell.length_a   1.000
_cell.length_b   1.000
_cell.length_c   1.000
_cell.angle_alpha   90.00
_cell.angle_beta   90.00
_cell.angle_gamma   90.00
#
_symmetry.space_group_name_H-M   'P 1'
#
loop_
_entity.id
_entity.type
_entity.pdbx_description
1 polymer ?
#
loop_
_entity_poly.entity_id
_entity_poly.type
_entity_poly.pdbx_seq_one_letter_code
_entity_poly.pdbx_strand_id
1 'polypeptide(L)'
;MCSSLQKFIVRLPGDLHNQLKHIAKRENRSMNNEIVDRLEKSLVVDETREMNEKLISLLLRKVDSMEERIKYLQMGHPEPEQDCPPPCYART
;
A
#
# COMPACT_ATOMS: atom_id res chain seq x y z
N MET A 1 24.64 3.08 25.50
CA MET A 1 25.23 3.88 24.39
C MET A 1 24.80 5.32 24.63
N CYS A 2 25.73 6.23 24.97
CA CYS A 2 25.40 7.64 25.18
C CYS A 2 25.31 8.31 23.81
N SER A 3 24.10 8.61 23.35
CA SER A 3 23.85 9.18 22.02
C SER A 3 24.44 10.59 21.95
N SER A 4 25.54 10.78 21.23
CA SER A 4 26.10 12.10 20.99
C SER A 4 25.14 12.89 20.10
N LEU A 5 24.39 13.83 20.69
CA LEU A 5 23.53 14.74 19.94
C LEU A 5 24.41 15.71 19.14
N GLN A 6 24.27 15.68 17.82
CA GLN A 6 24.95 16.64 16.93
C GLN A 6 24.13 17.92 16.81
N LYS A 7 24.81 19.08 16.90
CA LYS A 7 24.16 20.39 16.71
C LYS A 7 23.93 20.63 15.21
N PHE A 8 22.68 20.88 14.85
CA PHE A 8 22.27 21.21 13.49
C PHE A 8 21.58 22.58 13.48
N ILE A 9 22.03 23.51 12.63
CA ILE A 9 21.48 24.86 12.53
C ILE A 9 20.60 24.93 11.29
N VAL A 10 19.31 25.23 11.49
CA VAL A 10 18.33 25.39 10.40
C VAL A 10 17.91 26.84 10.32
N ARG A 11 17.84 27.38 9.10
CA ARG A 11 17.23 28.69 8.81
C ARG A 11 15.83 28.46 8.29
N LEU A 12 14.84 28.99 8.99
CA LEU A 12 13.43 28.93 8.61
C LEU A 12 12.91 30.34 8.30
N PRO A 13 11.93 30.49 7.40
CA PRO A 13 11.15 31.72 7.30
C PRO A 13 10.57 32.11 8.66
N GLY A 14 10.50 33.41 8.97
CA GLY A 14 10.07 33.90 10.28
C GLY A 14 8.70 33.36 10.70
N ASP A 15 7.77 33.30 9.75
CA ASP A 15 6.42 32.76 9.99
C ASP A 15 6.45 31.28 10.37
N LEU A 16 7.25 30.47 9.67
CA LEU A 16 7.37 29.04 9.93
C LEU A 16 8.04 28.78 11.28
N HIS A 17 9.08 29.54 11.62
CA HIS A 17 9.72 29.45 12.93
C HIS A 17 8.73 29.77 14.07
N ASN A 18 7.92 30.82 13.89
CA ASN A 18 6.90 31.20 14.87
C ASN A 18 5.82 30.12 15.00
N GLN A 19 5.33 29.57 13.89
CA GLN A 19 4.37 28.46 13.90
C GLN A 19 4.93 27.25 14.65
N LEU A 20 6.15 26.84 14.35
CA LEU A 20 6.79 25.70 15.00
C LEU A 20 6.95 25.90 16.50
N LYS A 21 7.29 27.12 16.92
CA LYS A 21 7.34 27.50 18.34
C LYS A 21 5.98 27.38 19.03
N HIS A 22 4.91 27.81 18.37
CA HIS A 22 3.55 27.71 18.91
C HIS A 22 3.12 26.24 19.07
N ILE A 23 3.40 25.42 18.06
CA ILE A 23 3.04 24.00 18.09
C ILE A 23 3.84 23.28 19.18
N ALA A 24 5.16 23.47 19.24
CA ALA A 24 5.98 22.87 20.28
C ALA A 24 5.47 23.23 21.69
N LYS A 25 5.07 24.48 21.90
CA LYS A 25 4.46 24.93 23.17
C LYS A 25 3.13 24.24 23.45
N ARG A 26 2.26 24.09 22.45
CA ARG A 26 0.96 23.41 22.58
C ARG A 26 1.13 21.93 22.92
N GLU A 27 2.10 21.27 22.29
CA GLU A 27 2.41 19.85 22.52
C GLU A 27 3.32 19.63 23.75
N ASN A 28 3.57 20.66 24.56
CA ASN A 28 4.42 20.62 25.76
C ASN A 28 5.81 20.02 25.54
N ARG A 29 6.44 20.34 24.41
CA ARG A 29 7.78 19.84 24.05
C ARG A 29 8.71 20.95 23.58
N SER A 30 10.02 20.68 23.59
CA SER A 30 11.01 21.61 23.06
C SER A 30 10.83 21.75 21.54
N MET A 31 11.24 22.88 20.99
CA MET A 31 11.23 23.07 19.54
C MET A 31 12.08 22.03 18.82
N ASN A 32 13.19 21.61 19.44
CA ASN A 32 14.02 20.53 18.94
C ASN A 32 13.24 19.20 18.87
N ASN A 33 12.51 18.85 19.93
CA ASN A 33 11.73 17.60 19.95
C ASN A 33 10.57 17.64 18.95
N GLU A 34 9.95 18.81 18.74
CA GLU A 34 8.95 19.00 17.68
C GLU A 34 9.55 18.80 16.28
N ILE A 35 10.73 19.38 16.03
CA ILE A 35 11.44 19.23 14.76
C ILE A 35 11.76 17.75 14.52
N VAL A 36 12.38 17.09 15.50
CA VAL A 36 12.77 15.68 15.41
C VAL A 36 11.55 14.80 15.15
N ASP A 37 10.47 14.95 15.93
CA ASP A 37 9.25 14.16 15.75
C ASP A 37 8.62 14.36 14.37
N ARG A 38 8.63 15.58 13.82
CA ARG A 38 8.15 15.82 12.46
C ARG A 38 9.03 15.19 11.40
N LEU A 39 10.35 15.26 11.58
CA LEU A 39 11.29 14.64 10.65
C LEU A 39 11.14 13.12 10.66
N GLU A 40 11.09 12.50 11.85
CA GLU A 40 10.86 11.06 12.00
C GLU A 40 9.55 10.64 11.33
N LYS A 41 8.46 11.36 11.57
CA LYS A 41 7.18 11.10 10.91
C LYS A 41 7.25 11.25 9.40
N SER A 42 7.93 12.28 8.88
CA SER A 42 8.06 12.46 7.43
C SER A 42 8.82 11.31 6.77
N LEU A 43 9.89 10.82 7.40
CA LEU A 43 10.67 9.70 6.89
C LEU A 43 9.85 8.41 6.87
N VAL A 44 9.11 8.12 7.95
CA VAL A 44 8.23 6.94 8.02
C VAL A 44 7.09 7.04 7.01
N VAL A 45 6.52 8.23 6.79
CA VAL A 45 5.45 8.44 5.81
C VAL A 45 5.93 8.16 4.40
N ASP A 46 7.15 8.58 4.04
CA ASP A 46 7.72 8.32 2.72
C ASP A 46 7.92 6.81 2.48
N GLU A 47 8.49 6.10 3.45
CA GLU A 47 8.64 4.63 3.39
C GLU A 47 7.29 3.92 3.33
N THR A 48 6.34 4.33 4.16
CA THR A 48 5.00 3.76 4.20
C THR A 48 4.25 4.01 2.89
N ARG A 49 4.45 5.18 2.27
CA ARG A 49 3.83 5.50 0.97
C ARG A 49 4.37 4.59 -0.12
N GLU A 50 5.68 4.38 -0.19
CA GLU A 50 6.28 3.46 -1.16
C GLU A 50 5.78 2.02 -0.96
N MET A 51 5.71 1.55 0.28
CA MET A 51 5.16 0.23 0.60
C MET A 51 3.68 0.10 0.21
N ASN A 52 2.88 1.13 0.48
CA ASN A 52 1.47 1.18 0.10
C ASN A 52 1.28 1.14 -1.42
N GLU A 53 2.10 1.88 -2.19
CA GLU A 53 2.06 1.84 -3.66
C GLU A 53 2.36 0.43 -4.20
N LYS A 54 3.36 -0.25 -3.63
CA LYS A 54 3.67 -1.66 -3.97
C LYS A 54 2.52 -2.59 -3.62
N LEU A 55 1.91 -2.41 -2.44
CA LEU A 55 0.78 -3.22 -1.99
C LEU A 55 -0.44 -3.02 -2.89
N ILE A 56 -0.78 -1.77 -3.24
CA ILE A 56 -1.87 -1.44 -4.16
C ILE A 56 -1.64 -2.12 -5.51
N SER A 57 -0.43 -2.02 -6.05
CA SER A 57 -0.06 -2.66 -7.32
C SER A 57 -0.21 -4.19 -7.28
N LEU A 58 0.16 -4.82 -6.16
CA LEU A 58 0.01 -6.26 -5.98
C LEU A 58 -1.46 -6.67 -5.87
N LEU A 59 -2.26 -5.91 -5.12
CA LEU A 59 -3.69 -6.16 -4.94
C LEU A 59 -4.44 -6.04 -6.25
N LEU A 60 -4.15 -5.02 -7.06
CA LEU A 60 -4.76 -4.85 -8.39
C LEU A 60 -4.48 -6.05 -9.29
N ARG A 61 -3.22 -6.50 -9.39
CA ARG A 61 -2.87 -7.72 -10.16
C ARG A 61 -3.60 -8.96 -9.68
N LYS A 62 -3.82 -9.09 -8.37
CA LYS A 62 -4.56 -10.21 -7.79
C LYS A 62 -6.04 -10.14 -8.12
N VAL A 63 -6.63 -8.94 -8.08
CA VAL A 63 -8.01 -8.71 -8.51
C VAL A 63 -8.18 -9.09 -9.97
N ASP A 64 -7.32 -8.61 -10.88
CA ASP A 64 -7.38 -8.94 -12.30
C ASP A 64 -7.34 -10.46 -12.54
N SER A 65 -6.39 -11.15 -11.91
CA SER A 65 -6.25 -12.61 -12.03
C SER A 65 -7.46 -13.36 -11.47
N MET A 66 -8.08 -12.86 -10.40
CA MET A 66 -9.29 -13.44 -9.84
C MET A 66 -10.49 -13.21 -10.75
N GLU A 67 -10.63 -12.01 -11.33
CA GLU A 67 -11.67 -11.68 -12.29
C GLU A 67 -11.59 -12.55 -13.55
N GLU A 68 -10.38 -12.80 -14.07
CA GLU A 68 -10.16 -13.75 -15.18
C GLU A 68 -10.60 -15.17 -14.82
N ARG A 69 -10.25 -15.66 -13.63
CA ARG A 69 -10.66 -16.99 -13.17
C ARG A 69 -12.17 -17.10 -13.01
N ILE A 70 -12.81 -16.07 -12.46
CA ILE A 70 -14.26 -16.00 -12.33
C ILE A 70 -14.90 -16.05 -13.71
N LYS A 71 -14.40 -15.25 -14.67
CA LYS A 71 -14.89 -15.25 -16.05
C LYS A 71 -14.76 -16.62 -16.70
N TYR A 72 -13.63 -17.30 -16.53
CA TYR A 72 -13.42 -18.66 -17.03
C TYR A 72 -14.44 -19.66 -16.46
N LEU A 73 -14.67 -19.62 -15.14
CA LEU A 73 -15.63 -20.51 -14.48
C LEU A 73 -17.08 -20.20 -14.84
N GLN A 74 -17.41 -18.93 -15.04
CA GLN A 74 -18.75 -18.48 -15.44
C GLN A 74 -19.07 -18.74 -16.92
N MET A 75 -18.05 -18.81 -17.79
CA MET A 75 -18.23 -19.09 -19.22
C MET A 75 -18.51 -20.57 -19.54
N GLY A 76 -18.58 -21.44 -18.53
CA GLY A 76 -19.02 -22.82 -18.69
C GLY A 76 -17.92 -23.71 -19.28
N HIS A 77 -17.71 -24.88 -18.66
CA HIS A 77 -16.94 -25.96 -19.25
C HIS A 77 -17.60 -26.32 -20.59
N PRO A 78 -16.92 -26.28 -21.76
CA PRO A 78 -17.32 -27.21 -22.81
C PRO A 78 -17.05 -28.59 -22.21
N GLU A 79 -18.12 -29.28 -21.81
CA GLU A 79 -18.04 -30.71 -21.50
C GLU A 79 -17.26 -31.36 -22.66
N PRO A 80 -16.23 -32.17 -22.41
CA PRO A 80 -15.64 -32.96 -23.48
C PRO A 80 -16.79 -33.78 -24.07
N GLU A 81 -17.04 -33.62 -25.38
CA GLU A 81 -18.07 -34.37 -26.10
C GLU A 81 -17.97 -35.85 -25.68
N GLN A 82 -18.96 -36.30 -24.89
CA GLN A 82 -19.10 -37.71 -24.63
C GLN A 82 -19.45 -38.32 -25.98
N ASP A 83 -18.50 -39.05 -26.54
CA ASP A 83 -18.65 -39.94 -27.69
C ASP A 83 -19.77 -40.94 -27.34
N CYS A 84 -21.03 -40.57 -27.57
CA CYS A 84 -22.14 -41.50 -27.47
C CYS A 84 -22.02 -42.46 -28.65
N PRO A 85 -21.80 -43.76 -28.43
CA PRO A 85 -21.82 -44.72 -29.53
C PRO A 85 -23.23 -44.71 -30.18
N PRO A 86 -23.32 -44.79 -31.52
CA PRO A 86 -24.60 -44.72 -32.21
C PRO A 86 -25.51 -45.89 -31.82
N PRO A 87 -26.84 -45.69 -31.79
CA PRO A 87 -27.77 -46.73 -31.37
C PRO A 87 -27.72 -47.91 -32.35
N CYS A 88 -27.45 -49.11 -31.84
CA CYS A 88 -27.59 -50.35 -32.58
C CYS A 88 -29.06 -50.57 -32.93
N TYR A 89 -29.46 -50.23 -34.15
CA TYR A 89 -30.75 -50.63 -34.70
C TYR A 89 -30.76 -52.14 -34.89
N ALA A 90 -31.51 -52.84 -34.04
CA ALA A 90 -31.86 -54.24 -34.24
C ALA A 90 -32.57 -54.37 -35.59
N ARG A 91 -31.96 -55.11 -36.52
CA ARG A 91 -32.58 -55.50 -37.78
C ARG A 91 -33.16 -56.89 -37.58
N THR A 92 -34.47 -57.00 -37.78
CA THR A 92 -35.30 -58.22 -37.73
C THR A 92 -34.78 -59.34 -38.60
#